data_AF-A0A6F8WZT7-F1
#
_entry.id   AF-A0A6F8WZT7-F1
#
_cell.length_a   1.000
_cell.length_b   1.000
_cell.length_c   1.000
_cell.angle_alpha   90.00
_cell.angle_beta   90.00
_cell.angle_gamma   90.00
#
_symmetry.space_group_name_H-M   'P 1'
#
loop_
_entity.id
_entity.type
_entity.pdbx_description
1 polymer ?
#
loop_
_entity_poly.entity_id
_entity_poly.type
_entity_poly.pdbx_seq_one_letter_code
_entity_poly.pdbx_strand_id
1 'polypeptide(L)' 'FCGKGQTIFFPWGEGLKVEQMEHLYDNLQVKGARFKDWVHAETGFEVLKAQHPEFEVWSQGVHARSGVTCA' A
#
# COMPACT_ATOMS: atom_id res chain seq x y z
N PHE A 1 -2.88 -11.34 10.66
CA PHE A 1 -3.08 -10.79 9.32
C PHE A 1 -4.55 -10.41 9.15
N CYS A 2 -4.88 -9.12 9.12
CA CYS A 2 -6.27 -8.66 9.03
C CYS A 2 -6.89 -8.83 7.62
N GLY A 3 -6.06 -9.00 6.58
CA GLY A 3 -6.51 -9.23 5.19
C GLY A 3 -7.04 -10.64 4.88
N LYS A 4 -7.15 -11.56 5.86
CA LYS A 4 -7.61 -12.92 5.60
C LYS A 4 -9.10 -12.91 5.21
N GLY A 5 -9.38 -13.27 3.95
CA GLY A 5 -10.73 -13.27 3.36
C GLY A 5 -11.12 -11.96 2.67
N GLN A 6 -10.22 -10.99 2.55
CA GLN A 6 -10.43 -9.83 1.68
C GLN A 6 -10.04 -10.13 0.24
N THR A 7 -10.72 -9.48 -0.69
CA THR A 7 -10.33 -9.50 -2.11
C THR A 7 -9.03 -8.72 -2.27
N ILE A 8 -8.13 -9.19 -3.13
CA ILE A 8 -6.90 -8.47 -3.47
C ILE A 8 -7.28 -7.09 -4.00
N PHE A 9 -6.65 -6.06 -3.46
CA PHE A 9 -6.82 -4.69 -3.94
C PHE A 9 -5.46 -4.00 -4.02
N PHE A 10 -5.36 -3.01 -4.91
CA PHE A 10 -4.21 -2.11 -4.98
C PHE A 10 -4.60 -0.76 -4.36
N PRO A 11 -3.79 -0.20 -3.45
CA PRO A 11 -4.12 1.02 -2.72
C PRO A 11 -3.89 2.29 -3.56
N TRP A 12 -4.28 2.29 -4.82
CA TRP A 12 -3.98 3.37 -5.78
C TRP A 12 -5.09 4.42 -5.91
N GLY A 13 -6.13 4.33 -5.08
CA GLY A 13 -7.31 5.20 -5.16
C GLY A 13 -6.99 6.70 -5.01
N GLU A 14 -5.88 7.02 -4.35
CA GLU A 14 -5.40 8.39 -4.15
C GLU A 14 -4.11 8.70 -4.92
N GLY A 15 -3.59 7.74 -5.69
CA GLY A 15 -2.35 7.84 -6.46
C GLY A 15 -1.31 6.78 -6.08
N LEU A 16 -0.10 6.92 -6.62
CA LEU A 16 0.97 5.92 -6.53
C LEU A 16 2.11 6.31 -5.58
N LYS A 17 2.03 7.46 -4.93
CA LYS A 17 3.03 7.88 -3.94
C LYS A 17 2.77 7.22 -2.59
N VAL A 18 3.82 7.05 -1.80
CA VAL A 18 3.72 6.43 -0.47
C VAL A 18 2.75 7.19 0.44
N GLU A 19 2.77 8.52 0.41
CA GLU A 19 1.91 9.36 1.25
C GLU A 19 0.42 9.19 0.88
N GLN A 20 0.15 8.93 -0.40
CA GLN A 20 -1.22 8.73 -0.90
C GLN A 20 -1.74 7.34 -0.50
N MET A 21 -0.90 6.31 -0.60
CA MET A 21 -1.27 4.98 -0.12
C MET A 21 -1.47 4.97 1.40
N GLU A 22 -0.59 5.63 2.16
CA GLU A 22 -0.70 5.75 3.61
C GLU A 22 -2.00 6.45 4.00
N HIS A 23 -2.34 7.58 3.37
CA HIS A 23 -3.59 8.27 3.62
C HIS A 23 -4.83 7.42 3.27
N LEU A 24 -4.78 6.66 2.18
CA LEU A 24 -5.86 5.72 1.85
C LEU A 24 -6.02 4.66 2.95
N TYR A 25 -4.92 4.08 3.44
CA TYR A 25 -4.97 3.07 4.51
C TYR A 25 -5.44 3.65 5.85
N ASP A 26 -5.09 4.89 6.16
CA ASP A 26 -5.54 5.56 7.38
C ASP A 26 -7.05 5.79 7.42
N ASN A 27 -7.65 6.02 6.25
CA ASN A 27 -9.08 6.21 6.11
C ASN A 27 -9.85 4.90 5.84
N LEU A 28 -9.17 3.83 5.43
CA LEU A 28 -9.78 2.55 5.09
C LEU A 28 -10.32 1.83 6.34
N GLN A 29 -11.64 1.65 6.39
CA GLN A 29 -12.32 0.91 7.46
C GLN A 29 -12.62 -0.52 7.02
N VAL A 30 -12.18 -1.50 7.81
CA VAL A 30 -12.44 -2.92 7.61
C VAL A 30 -13.06 -3.50 8.89
N LYS A 31 -14.28 -4.04 8.76
CA LYS A 31 -15.02 -4.64 9.90
C LYS A 31 -15.16 -3.69 11.11
N GLY A 32 -15.30 -2.38 10.84
CA GLY A 32 -15.51 -1.36 11.88
C GLY A 32 -14.24 -0.81 12.54
N ALA A 33 -13.05 -1.14 12.02
CA ALA A 33 -11.78 -0.57 12.48
C ALA A 33 -10.90 -0.15 11.31
N ARG A 34 -9.93 0.75 11.57
CA ARG A 34 -8.91 1.13 10.59
C ARG A 34 -8.13 -0.09 10.12
N PHE A 35 -7.81 -0.14 8.83
CA PHE A 35 -7.01 -1.22 8.27
C PHE A 35 -5.63 -1.30 8.92
N LYS A 36 -5.18 -2.52 9.18
CA LYS A 36 -3.83 -2.85 9.63
C LYS A 36 -3.50 -4.27 9.20
N ASP A 37 -2.26 -4.56 8.85
CA ASP A 37 -1.88 -5.93 8.49
C ASP A 37 -1.73 -6.80 9.74
N TRP A 38 -1.01 -6.30 10.74
CA TRP A 38 -0.91 -6.91 12.07
C TRP A 38 -0.64 -5.86 13.16
N VAL A 39 -0.63 -6.33 14.40
CA VAL A 39 -0.17 -5.57 15.56
C VAL A 39 1.21 -6.09 15.93
N HIS A 40 2.21 -5.23 15.93
CA HIS A 40 3.58 -5.59 16.28
C HIS A 40 3.61 -6.13 17.73
N ALA A 41 4.20 -7.31 17.93
CA ALA A 41 4.07 -8.05 19.20
C ALA A 41 4.71 -7.35 20.40
N GLU A 42 5.84 -6.65 20.19
CA GLU A 42 6.58 -5.99 21.27
C GLU A 42 6.07 -4.58 21.56
N THR A 43 5.90 -3.75 20.52
CA THR A 43 5.52 -2.34 20.65
C THR A 43 4.01 -2.12 20.70
N GLY A 44 3.20 -3.11 20.30
CA GLY A 44 1.75 -2.96 20.19
C GLY A 44 1.29 -2.07 19.03
N PHE A 45 2.19 -1.64 18.14
CA PHE A 45 1.85 -0.76 17.03
C PHE A 45 1.06 -1.47 15.93
N GLU A 46 0.06 -0.80 15.41
CA GLU A 46 -0.67 -1.23 14.22
C GLU A 46 0.15 -0.90 12.99
N VAL A 47 0.52 -1.91 12.20
CA VAL A 47 1.47 -1.74 11.10
C VAL A 47 0.88 -2.11 9.75
N LEU A 48 1.36 -1.41 8.73
CA LEU A 48 1.12 -1.69 7.32
C LEU A 48 2.36 -2.39 6.74
N LYS A 49 2.15 -3.29 5.80
CA LYS A 49 3.22 -4.00 5.11
C LYS A 49 3.21 -3.64 3.64
N ALA A 50 4.33 -3.10 3.17
CA ALA A 50 4.59 -2.98 1.73
C ALA A 50 4.92 -4.35 1.11
N GLN A 51 4.44 -4.61 -0.10
CA GLN A 51 4.85 -5.73 -0.96
C GLN A 51 5.36 -5.14 -2.27
N HIS A 52 6.60 -5.47 -2.62
CA HIS A 52 7.23 -5.32 -3.95
C HIS A 52 6.52 -4.27 -4.85
N PRO A 53 6.68 -2.96 -4.55
CA PRO A 53 5.96 -1.90 -5.25
C PRO A 53 6.71 -1.50 -6.54
N GLU A 54 7.11 -2.46 -7.37
CA GLU A 54 7.97 -2.18 -8.53
C GLU A 54 7.29 -1.24 -9.52
N PHE A 55 5.98 -1.43 -9.78
CA PHE A 55 5.25 -0.58 -10.72
C PHE A 55 5.17 0.86 -10.22
N GLU A 56 4.83 1.03 -8.94
CA GLU A 56 4.66 2.34 -8.34
C GLU A 56 6.00 3.07 -8.26
N VAL A 57 7.09 2.38 -7.91
CA VAL A 57 8.44 2.95 -7.91
C VAL A 57 8.94 3.25 -9.33
N TRP A 58 8.76 2.32 -10.28
CA TRP A 58 9.19 2.49 -11.67
C TRP A 58 8.48 3.67 -12.33
N SER A 59 7.16 3.79 -12.17
CA SER A 59 6.33 4.82 -12.82
C SER A 59 6.74 6.25 -12.47
N GLN A 60 7.43 6.42 -11.34
CA GLN A 60 7.93 7.71 -10.83
C GLN A 60 9.40 7.97 -11.21
N GLY A 61 10.07 7.00 -11.83
CA GLY A 61 11.48 7.05 -12.21
C GLY A 61 11.74 7.77 -13.55
N VAL A 62 13.02 8.06 -13.82
CA VAL A 62 13.44 8.70 -15.08
C VAL A 62 13.21 7.79 -16.30
N HIS A 63 13.37 6.47 -16.15
CA HIS A 63 13.14 5.50 -17.22
C HIS A 63 11.69 5.57 -17.73
N ALA A 64 10.71 5.51 -16.82
CA ALA A 64 9.30 5.65 -17.17
C ALA A 64 9.00 7.01 -17.81
N ARG A 65 9.55 8.11 -17.26
CA ARG A 65 9.41 9.45 -17.87
C ARG A 65 9.99 9.56 -19.27
N SER A 66 11.02 8.78 -19.58
CA SER A 66 11.64 8.69 -20.90
C SER A 66 10.99 7.64 -21.81
N GLY A 67 9.86 7.05 -21.42
CA GLY A 67 9.13 6.06 -22.22
C GLY A 67 9.74 4.65 -22.22
N VAL A 68 10.71 4.38 -21.34
CA VAL A 68 11.32 3.04 -21.21
C VAL A 68 10.41 2.14 -20.37
N THR A 69 9.96 1.06 -20.99
CA THR A 69 9.05 0.07 -20.39
C THR A 69 9.79 -1.04 -19.64
N CYS A 70 9.04 -1.90 -18.94
CA CYS A 70 9.60 -3.05 -18.25
C CYS A 70 10.11 -4.16 -19.18
N ALA A 71 9.55 -4.26 -20.40
CA ALA A 71 9.85 -5.29 -21.39
C ALA A 71 11.14 -5.01 -22.17
#